data_AF-A0A899G2I6-F1
#
_entry.id   AF-A0A899G2I6-F1
#
_cell.length_a   1.000
_cell.length_b   1.000
_cell.length_c   1.000
_cell.angle_alpha   90.00
_cell.angle_beta   90.00
_cell.angle_gamma   90.00
#
_symmetry.space_group_name_H-M   'P 1'
#
loop_
_entity.id
_entity.type
_entity.pdbx_description
1 polymer ?
#
loop_
_entity_poly.entity_id
_entity_poly.type
_entity_poly.pdbx_seq_one_letter_code
_entity_poly.pdbx_strand_id
1 'polypeptide(L)'
;MGKIHGSRIFQRSYTRDQNKHFDIIQEIQNYIEKKSYNNCNKALSGDISSDNLKQFQHYIVPLLENLSKDGDIYTINKILRLVRKLDYGMIDQPYFLIKTHLHLLLNTSLENSYQKLLPKYDSETTFFYDSFKSSLPKVPTISHWKLILQFYIKANTINSLSFPSSFLINSLLQIQISKLKTPPEIYFMVIYALVVSPEFRPLGSDHCQKTQFANTTIRIKKVLEVVKLINNEINFDINKEKLFHALYLACCPSITEVLEYTTNPIPPLADKNFNNANLILDPRAFLIEDLMILHKIPYSFKFEKLRFTVLASCNLWNVFWKRFKDLSMREPQKDENFYILIFKLINDSKNRKQTQFALQVMWPLICEQLKINVTPKMMDVIDKLKDHKSLKSI
;
A
#
# COMPACT_ATOMS: atom_id res chain seq x y z
N MET A 1 -34.63 20.89 -64.86
CA MET A 1 -33.32 21.33 -64.31
C MET A 1 -33.57 22.17 -63.06
N GLY A 2 -33.58 21.57 -61.87
CA GLY A 2 -33.68 22.29 -60.59
C GLY A 2 -32.36 22.18 -59.84
N LYS A 3 -31.61 23.29 -59.71
CA LYS A 3 -30.37 23.34 -58.91
C LYS A 3 -30.74 23.37 -57.43
N ILE A 4 -30.40 22.30 -56.70
CA ILE A 4 -30.50 22.22 -55.25
C ILE A 4 -29.48 23.19 -54.64
N HIS A 5 -29.96 24.29 -54.06
CA HIS A 5 -29.16 25.17 -53.20
C HIS A 5 -28.97 24.52 -51.83
N GLY A 6 -28.04 23.56 -51.77
CA GLY A 6 -27.46 23.05 -50.53
C GLY A 6 -26.57 24.11 -49.88
N SER A 7 -27.22 25.03 -49.17
CA SER A 7 -26.74 25.84 -48.04
C SER A 7 -25.21 25.92 -47.80
N ARG A 8 -24.59 27.02 -48.28
CA ARG A 8 -23.26 27.51 -47.84
C ARG A 8 -23.15 27.71 -46.31
N ILE A 9 -24.27 27.73 -45.60
CA ILE A 9 -24.32 27.91 -44.13
C ILE A 9 -23.88 26.61 -43.43
N PHE A 10 -24.25 25.44 -43.97
CA PHE A 10 -23.87 24.13 -43.41
C PHE A 10 -22.38 23.84 -43.60
N GLN A 11 -21.81 24.20 -44.76
CA GLN A 11 -20.37 24.10 -45.00
C GLN A 11 -19.55 25.09 -44.15
N ARG A 12 -20.06 26.29 -43.89
CA ARG A 12 -19.39 27.29 -43.03
C ARG A 12 -19.43 26.94 -41.54
N SER A 13 -20.51 26.35 -41.03
CA SER A 13 -20.54 25.86 -39.65
C SER A 13 -19.60 24.68 -39.45
N TYR A 14 -19.60 23.74 -40.41
CA TYR A 14 -18.75 22.55 -40.38
C TYR A 14 -17.24 22.90 -40.44
N THR A 15 -16.83 23.81 -41.34
CA THR A 15 -15.43 24.26 -41.43
C THR A 15 -15.00 25.11 -40.23
N ARG A 16 -15.90 25.90 -39.64
CA ARG A 16 -15.59 26.70 -38.44
C ARG A 16 -15.40 25.83 -37.19
N ASP A 17 -16.21 24.77 -37.05
CA ASP A 17 -16.03 23.80 -35.99
C ASP A 17 -14.75 22.98 -36.19
N GLN A 18 -14.42 22.54 -37.41
CA GLN A 18 -13.14 21.85 -37.69
C GLN A 18 -11.91 22.72 -37.38
N ASN A 19 -11.92 23.99 -37.78
CA ASN A 19 -10.82 24.93 -37.49
C ASN A 19 -10.66 25.15 -35.98
N LYS A 20 -11.76 25.24 -35.23
CA LYS A 20 -11.72 25.37 -33.77
C LYS A 20 -11.11 24.14 -33.08
N HIS A 21 -11.36 22.93 -33.59
CA HIS A 21 -10.75 21.72 -33.04
C HIS A 21 -9.24 21.65 -33.35
N PHE A 22 -8.84 22.06 -34.57
CA PHE A 22 -7.44 22.14 -34.98
C PHE A 22 -6.65 23.13 -34.10
N ASP A 23 -7.19 24.33 -33.84
CA ASP A 23 -6.52 25.34 -33.01
C ASP A 23 -6.26 24.86 -31.57
N ILE A 24 -7.21 24.14 -30.97
CA ILE A 24 -7.06 23.63 -29.60
C ILE A 24 -6.08 22.44 -29.55
N ILE A 25 -6.07 21.57 -30.58
CA ILE A 25 -5.08 20.49 -30.70
C ILE A 25 -3.68 21.09 -30.82
N GLN A 26 -3.52 22.12 -31.67
CA GLN A 26 -2.27 22.83 -31.83
C GLN A 26 -1.85 23.57 -30.54
N GLU A 27 -2.79 24.14 -29.78
CA GLU A 27 -2.50 24.74 -28.46
C GLU A 27 -2.01 23.70 -27.45
N ILE A 28 -2.60 22.50 -27.44
CA ILE A 28 -2.16 21.38 -26.59
C ILE A 28 -0.75 20.95 -27.01
N GLN A 29 -0.51 20.74 -28.30
CA GLN A 29 0.79 20.36 -28.84
C GLN A 29 1.85 21.42 -28.54
N ASN A 30 1.59 22.69 -28.87
CA ASN A 30 2.49 23.81 -28.60
C ASN A 30 2.79 23.95 -27.09
N TYR A 31 1.81 23.72 -26.21
CA TYR A 31 2.02 23.77 -24.77
C TYR A 31 2.90 22.62 -24.28
N ILE A 32 2.71 21.41 -24.80
CA ILE A 32 3.52 20.24 -24.47
C ILE A 32 4.93 20.40 -25.03
N GLU A 33 5.09 20.79 -26.28
CA GLU A 33 6.39 21.01 -26.93
C GLU A 33 7.21 22.05 -26.16
N LYS A 34 6.59 23.17 -25.78
CA LYS A 34 7.22 24.23 -24.98
C LYS A 34 7.66 23.77 -23.59
N LYS A 35 7.00 22.76 -22.99
CA LYS A 35 7.42 22.16 -21.70
C LYS A 35 8.40 20.99 -21.88
N SER A 36 8.31 20.24 -22.98
CA SER A 36 9.12 19.06 -23.30
C SER A 36 10.58 19.39 -23.63
N TYR A 37 10.90 20.67 -23.85
CA TYR A 37 12.29 21.14 -23.96
C TYR A 37 13.14 20.88 -22.70
N ASN A 38 12.54 20.48 -21.57
CA ASN A 38 13.27 20.21 -20.33
C ASN A 38 13.15 18.79 -19.74
N ASN A 39 12.33 17.87 -20.26
CA ASN A 39 12.38 16.44 -19.87
C ASN A 39 11.51 15.55 -20.81
N CYS A 40 12.17 14.57 -21.45
CA CYS A 40 11.73 13.42 -22.26
C CYS A 40 10.26 13.26 -22.70
N ASN A 41 9.99 13.34 -24.03
CA ASN A 41 9.74 12.18 -24.92
C ASN A 41 9.32 12.63 -26.35
N LYS A 42 10.00 12.09 -27.37
CA LYS A 42 9.70 12.24 -28.81
C LYS A 42 8.43 11.46 -29.21
N ALA A 43 7.24 11.97 -28.88
CA ALA A 43 5.98 11.31 -29.26
C ALA A 43 5.07 12.16 -30.17
N LEU A 44 5.50 13.35 -30.62
CA LEU A 44 4.60 14.35 -31.20
C LEU A 44 4.66 14.52 -32.73
N SER A 45 5.35 13.66 -33.49
CA SER A 45 5.57 13.89 -34.92
C SER A 45 4.48 13.33 -35.87
N GLY A 46 3.23 13.25 -35.46
CA GLY A 46 2.14 12.74 -36.31
C GLY A 46 1.03 13.78 -36.52
N ASP A 47 0.79 14.15 -37.77
CA ASP A 47 -0.33 15.02 -38.17
C ASP A 47 -1.69 14.35 -37.81
N ILE A 48 -2.44 14.96 -36.89
CA ILE A 48 -3.77 14.50 -36.49
C ILE A 48 -4.78 15.11 -37.46
N SER A 49 -5.34 14.31 -38.38
CA SER A 49 -6.42 14.77 -39.27
C SER A 49 -7.75 14.90 -38.51
N SER A 50 -8.61 15.81 -38.98
CA SER A 50 -9.86 16.23 -38.34
C SER A 50 -10.97 15.16 -38.24
N ASP A 51 -10.68 13.91 -38.61
CA ASP A 51 -11.70 12.88 -38.87
C ASP A 51 -11.82 11.78 -37.81
N ASN A 52 -11.18 11.87 -36.64
CA ASN A 52 -11.44 10.87 -35.59
C ASN A 52 -11.25 11.40 -34.16
N LEU A 53 -12.34 11.80 -33.51
CA LEU A 53 -12.44 11.94 -32.04
C LEU A 53 -11.91 10.68 -31.31
N LYS A 54 -12.11 9.49 -31.88
CA LYS A 54 -11.57 8.22 -31.35
C LYS A 54 -10.04 8.12 -31.45
N GLN A 55 -9.44 8.65 -32.53
CA GLN A 55 -7.99 8.71 -32.66
C GLN A 55 -7.43 9.74 -31.66
N PHE A 56 -8.05 10.92 -31.55
CA PHE A 56 -7.70 11.90 -30.53
C PHE A 56 -7.73 11.31 -29.12
N GLN A 57 -8.75 10.51 -28.77
CA GLN A 57 -8.82 9.79 -27.50
C GLN A 57 -7.67 8.81 -27.30
N HIS A 58 -7.35 8.03 -28.33
CA HIS A 58 -6.25 7.08 -28.31
C HIS A 58 -4.89 7.76 -28.02
N TYR A 59 -4.73 9.01 -28.43
CA TYR A 59 -3.52 9.80 -28.17
C TYR A 59 -3.56 10.56 -26.82
N ILE A 60 -4.69 11.19 -26.49
CA ILE A 60 -4.79 12.08 -25.32
C ILE A 60 -4.80 11.30 -23.99
N VAL A 61 -5.39 10.10 -23.96
CA VAL A 61 -5.48 9.29 -22.73
C VAL A 61 -4.09 8.84 -22.26
N PRO A 62 -3.22 8.22 -23.10
CA PRO A 62 -1.84 7.89 -22.71
C PRO A 62 -1.01 9.11 -22.29
N LEU A 63 -1.24 10.27 -22.92
CA LEU A 63 -0.58 11.51 -22.54
C LEU A 63 -1.01 11.96 -21.14
N LEU A 64 -2.31 12.04 -20.87
CA LEU A 64 -2.85 12.40 -19.56
C LEU A 64 -2.42 11.40 -18.48
N GLU A 65 -2.34 10.11 -18.83
CA GLU A 65 -1.78 9.06 -18.00
C GLU A 65 -0.34 9.38 -17.57
N ASN A 66 0.53 9.69 -18.53
CA ASN A 66 1.93 10.02 -18.24
C ASN A 66 2.07 11.30 -17.41
N LEU A 67 1.39 12.38 -17.82
CA LEU A 67 1.44 13.64 -17.09
C LEU A 67 0.86 13.54 -15.67
N SER A 68 -0.15 12.69 -15.47
CA SER A 68 -0.71 12.47 -14.13
C SER A 68 0.29 11.76 -13.21
N LYS A 69 1.17 10.90 -13.76
CA LYS A 69 2.23 10.24 -13.00
C LYS A 69 3.32 11.20 -12.55
N ASP A 70 3.52 12.31 -13.26
CA ASP A 70 4.50 13.34 -12.88
C ASP A 70 4.02 14.18 -11.69
N GLY A 71 2.71 14.19 -11.41
CA GLY A 71 2.13 14.94 -10.29
C GLY A 71 1.99 16.45 -10.55
N ASP A 72 2.14 16.93 -11.79
CA ASP A 72 2.00 18.34 -12.14
C ASP A 72 0.52 18.75 -12.31
N ILE A 73 -0.10 19.12 -11.18
CA ILE A 73 -1.51 19.53 -11.09
C ILE A 73 -1.82 20.73 -11.99
N TYR A 74 -0.90 21.69 -12.14
CA TYR A 74 -1.13 22.89 -12.94
C TYR A 74 -1.22 22.53 -14.43
N THR A 75 -0.26 21.75 -14.91
CA THR A 75 -0.21 21.29 -16.31
C THR A 75 -1.41 20.44 -16.66
N ILE A 76 -1.77 19.47 -15.81
CA ILE A 76 -2.95 18.62 -16.01
C ILE A 76 -4.23 19.45 -16.05
N ASN A 77 -4.44 20.38 -15.11
CA ASN A 77 -5.64 21.23 -15.10
C ASN A 77 -5.75 22.08 -16.38
N LYS A 78 -4.62 22.62 -16.86
CA LYS A 78 -4.61 23.41 -18.09
C LYS A 78 -5.00 22.56 -19.30
N ILE A 79 -4.41 21.37 -19.44
CA ILE A 79 -4.71 20.46 -20.54
C ILE A 79 -6.17 19.99 -20.46
N LEU A 80 -6.67 19.59 -19.29
CA LEU A 80 -8.06 19.17 -19.12
C LEU A 80 -9.06 20.29 -19.45
N ARG A 81 -8.75 21.56 -19.17
CA ARG A 81 -9.58 22.71 -19.59
C ARG A 81 -9.64 22.87 -21.10
N LEU A 82 -8.53 22.63 -21.81
CA LEU A 82 -8.48 22.67 -23.27
C LEU A 82 -9.25 21.49 -23.86
N VAL A 83 -8.99 20.29 -23.35
CA VAL A 83 -9.69 19.06 -23.71
C VAL A 83 -11.20 19.18 -23.49
N ARG A 84 -11.66 19.80 -22.39
CA ARG A 84 -13.08 20.02 -22.12
C ARG A 84 -13.80 20.80 -23.22
N LYS A 85 -13.10 21.67 -23.95
CA LYS A 85 -13.68 22.41 -25.09
C LYS A 85 -13.89 21.53 -26.32
N LEU A 86 -13.17 20.41 -26.41
CA LEU A 86 -13.19 19.43 -27.51
C LEU A 86 -14.03 18.20 -27.17
N ASP A 87 -14.12 17.86 -25.90
CA ASP A 87 -14.61 16.59 -25.42
C ASP A 87 -16.01 16.72 -24.80
N TYR A 88 -16.99 16.06 -25.42
CA TYR A 88 -18.38 15.96 -24.97
C TYR A 88 -18.56 14.96 -23.80
N GLY A 89 -17.62 14.96 -22.84
CA GLY A 89 -17.68 14.12 -21.64
C GLY A 89 -17.16 12.70 -21.80
N MET A 90 -16.27 12.43 -22.77
CA MET A 90 -15.68 11.10 -22.95
C MET A 90 -14.42 10.88 -22.12
N ILE A 91 -13.76 11.95 -21.65
CA ILE A 91 -12.57 11.89 -20.80
C ILE A 91 -12.98 12.10 -19.36
N ASP A 92 -12.63 11.12 -18.54
CA ASP A 92 -12.87 11.13 -17.11
C ASP A 92 -11.91 12.09 -16.39
N GLN A 93 -12.18 13.39 -16.47
CA GLN A 93 -11.31 14.43 -15.89
C GLN A 93 -11.06 14.23 -14.38
N PRO A 94 -12.09 13.90 -13.55
CA PRO A 94 -11.88 13.62 -12.13
C PRO A 94 -10.87 12.50 -11.89
N TYR A 95 -10.91 11.43 -12.69
CA TYR A 95 -9.93 10.34 -12.60
C TYR A 95 -8.48 10.84 -12.70
N PHE A 96 -8.16 11.62 -13.75
CA PHE A 96 -6.81 12.14 -13.96
C PHE A 96 -6.40 13.15 -12.89
N LEU A 97 -7.33 14.00 -12.43
CA LEU A 97 -7.03 14.97 -11.38
C LEU A 97 -6.72 14.29 -10.04
N ILE A 98 -7.54 13.33 -9.61
CA ILE A 98 -7.32 12.56 -8.37
C ILE A 98 -5.97 11.82 -8.46
N LYS A 99 -5.71 11.18 -9.61
CA LYS A 99 -4.45 10.48 -9.88
C LYS A 99 -3.23 11.39 -9.79
N THR A 100 -3.34 12.61 -10.32
CA THR A 100 -2.26 13.61 -10.26
C THR A 100 -1.98 14.05 -8.82
N HIS A 101 -3.02 14.27 -8.01
CA HIS A 101 -2.84 14.59 -6.59
C HIS A 101 -2.17 13.45 -5.82
N LEU A 102 -2.59 12.19 -6.08
CA LEU A 102 -1.95 11.01 -5.50
C LEU A 102 -0.46 10.94 -5.87
N HIS A 103 -0.13 11.07 -7.16
CA HIS A 103 1.26 11.01 -7.62
C HIS A 103 2.11 12.17 -7.10
N LEU A 104 1.53 13.36 -6.90
CA LEU A 104 2.27 14.44 -6.24
C LEU A 104 2.70 14.08 -4.81
N LEU A 105 1.86 13.36 -4.05
CA LEU A 105 2.23 12.84 -2.72
C LEU A 105 3.21 11.66 -2.77
N LEU A 106 3.22 10.89 -3.86
CA LEU A 106 4.14 9.76 -4.03
C LEU A 106 5.54 10.21 -4.47
N ASN A 107 5.63 11.25 -5.30
CA ASN A 107 6.87 11.69 -5.93
C ASN A 107 7.62 12.78 -5.14
N THR A 108 7.00 13.38 -4.13
CA THR A 108 7.64 14.40 -3.28
C THR A 108 8.23 13.78 -2.03
N SER A 109 9.27 14.41 -1.46
CA SER A 109 9.84 13.98 -0.18
C SER A 109 8.78 13.95 0.92
N LEU A 110 8.97 13.13 1.95
CA LEU A 110 8.02 12.99 3.07
C LEU A 110 7.74 14.34 3.73
N GLU A 111 8.76 15.16 3.93
CA GLU A 111 8.65 16.51 4.52
C GLU A 111 7.83 17.45 3.63
N ASN A 112 8.10 17.50 2.33
CA ASN A 112 7.35 18.33 1.39
C ASN A 112 5.89 17.87 1.26
N SER A 113 5.66 16.56 1.26
CA SER A 113 4.31 15.98 1.32
C SER A 113 3.58 16.37 2.61
N TYR A 114 4.26 16.30 3.75
CA TYR A 114 3.70 16.71 5.04
C TYR A 114 3.29 18.18 5.02
N GLN A 115 4.15 19.08 4.55
CA GLN A 115 3.86 20.51 4.41
C GLN A 115 2.65 20.79 3.49
N LYS A 116 2.46 20.01 2.42
CA LYS A 116 1.26 20.11 1.55
C LYS A 116 -0.02 19.65 2.26
N LEU A 117 0.10 18.73 3.21
CA LEU A 117 -1.02 18.16 3.98
C LEU A 117 -1.28 18.89 5.31
N LEU A 118 -0.53 19.95 5.62
CA LEU A 118 -0.82 20.85 6.74
C LEU A 118 -1.76 22.00 6.34
N PRO A 119 -2.74 22.36 7.19
CA PRO A 119 -3.50 23.59 7.00
C PRO A 119 -2.55 24.79 7.02
N LYS A 120 -2.85 25.81 6.20
CA LYS A 120 -2.09 27.07 6.22
C LYS A 120 -2.87 28.08 7.04
N TYR A 121 -2.30 28.52 8.17
CA TYR A 121 -2.95 29.46 9.11
C TYR A 121 -4.24 28.87 9.73
N ASP A 122 -5.11 29.71 10.31
CA ASP A 122 -6.38 29.34 10.99
C ASP A 122 -7.41 28.62 10.10
N SER A 123 -7.04 28.09 8.94
CA SER A 123 -7.91 27.28 8.08
C SER A 123 -7.98 25.83 8.56
N GLU A 124 -9.17 25.23 8.52
CA GLU A 124 -9.34 23.80 8.84
C GLU A 124 -8.80 22.86 7.74
N THR A 125 -8.54 23.39 6.54
CA THR A 125 -8.10 22.63 5.35
C THR A 125 -6.88 23.24 4.67
N THR A 126 -6.18 22.44 3.87
CA THR A 126 -5.01 22.89 3.10
C THR A 126 -5.43 23.22 1.66
N PHE A 127 -4.77 24.18 1.02
CA PHE A 127 -5.00 24.47 -0.42
C PHE A 127 -4.91 23.22 -1.30
N PHE A 128 -3.97 22.33 -0.96
CA PHE A 128 -3.81 21.06 -1.67
C PHE A 128 -4.99 20.11 -1.43
N TYR A 129 -5.49 20.04 -0.20
CA TYR A 129 -6.66 19.22 0.12
C TYR A 129 -7.96 19.78 -0.47
N ASP A 130 -8.13 21.10 -0.50
CA ASP A 130 -9.29 21.74 -1.14
C ASP A 130 -9.26 21.53 -2.66
N SER A 131 -8.07 21.63 -3.27
CA SER A 131 -7.87 21.26 -4.68
C SER A 131 -8.24 19.80 -4.94
N PHE A 132 -7.80 18.88 -4.07
CA PHE A 132 -8.17 17.47 -4.15
C PHE A 132 -9.69 17.26 -4.02
N LYS A 133 -10.33 17.85 -3.01
CA LYS A 133 -11.79 17.78 -2.80
C LYS A 133 -12.55 18.32 -4.01
N SER A 134 -12.10 19.43 -4.59
CA SER A 134 -12.71 20.02 -5.78
C SER A 134 -12.58 19.14 -7.03
N SER A 135 -11.62 18.21 -7.03
CA SER A 135 -11.38 17.25 -8.11
C SER A 135 -12.25 15.99 -7.98
N LEU A 136 -12.98 15.80 -6.87
CA LEU A 136 -13.82 14.63 -6.67
C LEU A 136 -15.06 14.69 -7.58
N PRO A 137 -15.42 13.59 -8.25
CA PRO A 137 -16.63 13.54 -9.06
C PRO A 137 -17.88 13.57 -8.16
N LYS A 138 -18.98 14.13 -8.68
CA LYS A 138 -20.29 14.08 -7.99
C LYS A 138 -20.80 12.65 -7.82
N VAL A 139 -20.53 11.78 -8.79
CA VAL A 139 -20.90 10.36 -8.78
C VAL A 139 -19.63 9.54 -9.04
N PRO A 140 -18.88 9.15 -8.00
CA PRO A 140 -17.64 8.42 -8.18
C PRO A 140 -17.89 6.98 -8.66
N THR A 141 -17.09 6.54 -9.62
CA THR A 141 -17.02 5.13 -10.06
C THR A 141 -16.09 4.33 -9.14
N ILE A 142 -16.03 3.00 -9.32
CA ILE A 142 -15.13 2.16 -8.52
C ILE A 142 -13.64 2.51 -8.73
N SER A 143 -13.27 2.92 -9.95
CA SER A 143 -11.93 3.39 -10.28
C SER A 143 -11.57 4.68 -9.54
N HIS A 144 -12.54 5.60 -9.43
CA HIS A 144 -12.38 6.81 -8.62
C HIS A 144 -12.17 6.47 -7.15
N TRP A 145 -13.03 5.62 -6.59
CA TRP A 145 -12.93 5.22 -5.19
C TRP A 145 -11.61 4.54 -4.86
N LYS A 146 -11.08 3.71 -5.77
CA LYS A 146 -9.75 3.13 -5.62
C LYS A 146 -8.66 4.19 -5.49
N LEU A 147 -8.67 5.21 -6.36
CA LEU A 147 -7.71 6.31 -6.29
C LEU A 147 -7.89 7.18 -5.04
N ILE A 148 -9.13 7.47 -4.65
CA ILE A 148 -9.47 8.22 -3.43
C ILE A 148 -8.94 7.50 -2.18
N LEU A 149 -9.18 6.19 -2.08
CA LEU A 149 -8.67 5.37 -0.99
C LEU A 149 -7.15 5.33 -0.99
N GLN A 150 -6.49 5.14 -2.15
CA GLN A 150 -5.03 5.20 -2.24
C GLN A 150 -4.47 6.55 -1.78
N PHE A 151 -5.13 7.66 -2.14
CA PHE A 151 -4.79 8.98 -1.65
C PHE A 151 -4.92 9.08 -0.13
N TYR A 152 -6.05 8.67 0.45
CA TYR A 152 -6.24 8.72 1.90
C TYR A 152 -5.29 7.80 2.66
N ILE A 153 -4.95 6.63 2.12
CA ILE A 153 -3.94 5.74 2.71
C ILE A 153 -2.59 6.43 2.72
N LYS A 154 -2.17 7.02 1.61
CA LYS A 154 -0.89 7.75 1.54
C LYS A 154 -0.90 8.97 2.48
N ALA A 155 -1.97 9.76 2.48
CA ALA A 155 -2.11 10.92 3.34
C ALA A 155 -2.09 10.53 4.84
N ASN A 156 -2.77 9.45 5.23
CA ASN A 156 -2.73 8.90 6.59
C ASN A 156 -1.31 8.46 6.99
N THR A 157 -0.55 7.84 6.08
CA THR A 157 0.84 7.46 6.36
C THR A 157 1.77 8.66 6.59
N ILE A 158 1.43 9.82 6.03
CA ILE A 158 2.22 11.06 6.16
C ILE A 158 1.75 11.87 7.37
N ASN A 159 0.44 12.07 7.52
CA ASN A 159 -0.18 12.87 8.59
C ASN A 159 -1.51 12.21 9.03
N SER A 160 -1.42 11.23 9.92
CA SER A 160 -2.58 10.49 10.41
C SER A 160 -3.54 11.31 11.28
N LEU A 161 -3.08 12.44 11.85
CA LEU A 161 -3.92 13.32 12.65
C LEU A 161 -4.93 14.07 11.78
N SER A 162 -4.48 14.64 10.66
CA SER A 162 -5.35 15.34 9.72
C SER A 162 -6.10 14.39 8.77
N PHE A 163 -5.56 13.18 8.56
CA PHE A 163 -6.15 12.15 7.70
C PHE A 163 -6.38 10.87 8.51
N PRO A 164 -7.37 10.84 9.41
CA PRO A 164 -7.64 9.68 10.25
C PRO A 164 -8.16 8.50 9.43
N SER A 165 -7.95 7.29 9.96
CA SER A 165 -8.43 6.02 9.39
C SER A 165 -9.94 5.97 9.17
N SER A 166 -10.71 6.80 9.87
CA SER A 166 -12.16 6.95 9.65
C SER A 166 -12.50 7.35 8.22
N PHE A 167 -11.65 8.11 7.52
CA PHE A 167 -11.88 8.44 6.11
C PHE A 167 -11.89 7.20 5.21
N LEU A 168 -11.12 6.16 5.55
CA LEU A 168 -11.08 4.91 4.79
C LEU A 168 -12.39 4.13 4.95
N ILE A 169 -12.87 3.99 6.19
CA ILE A 169 -14.10 3.25 6.50
C ILE A 169 -15.32 4.01 5.96
N ASN A 170 -15.35 5.33 6.13
CA ASN A 170 -16.41 6.17 5.56
C ASN A 170 -16.46 6.05 4.04
N SER A 171 -15.31 6.00 3.37
CA SER A 171 -15.25 5.79 1.92
C SER A 171 -15.85 4.43 1.52
N LEU A 172 -15.56 3.34 2.25
CA LEU A 172 -16.18 2.03 1.99
C LEU A 172 -17.71 2.07 2.16
N LEU A 173 -18.20 2.74 3.21
CA LEU A 173 -19.64 2.92 3.42
C LEU A 173 -20.30 3.70 2.27
N GLN A 174 -19.65 4.75 1.76
CA GLN A 174 -20.15 5.51 0.61
C GLN A 174 -20.19 4.67 -0.68
N ILE A 175 -19.20 3.79 -0.89
CA ILE A 175 -19.23 2.83 -2.02
C ILE A 175 -20.45 1.91 -1.91
N GLN A 176 -20.72 1.36 -0.73
CA GLN A 176 -21.88 0.49 -0.50
C GLN A 176 -23.22 1.22 -0.67
N ILE A 177 -23.34 2.45 -0.14
CA ILE A 177 -24.53 3.29 -0.34
C ILE A 177 -24.76 3.58 -1.84
N SER A 178 -23.67 3.76 -2.59
CA SER A 178 -23.72 3.96 -4.04
C SER A 178 -24.08 2.69 -4.83
N LYS A 179 -24.28 1.55 -4.14
CA LYS A 179 -24.61 0.24 -4.73
C LYS A 179 -23.60 -0.22 -5.79
N LEU A 180 -22.34 0.23 -5.68
CA LEU A 180 -21.28 -0.21 -6.57
C LEU A 180 -20.78 -1.58 -6.11
N LYS A 181 -20.50 -2.48 -7.07
CA LYS A 181 -19.87 -3.76 -6.78
C LYS A 181 -18.41 -3.51 -6.40
N THR A 182 -18.06 -3.76 -5.14
CA THR A 182 -16.71 -3.54 -4.62
C THR A 182 -15.83 -4.77 -4.82
N PRO A 183 -14.70 -4.67 -5.53
CA PRO A 183 -13.75 -5.78 -5.65
C PRO A 183 -13.10 -6.11 -4.30
N PRO A 184 -12.79 -7.39 -4.02
CA PRO A 184 -12.15 -7.80 -2.76
C PRO A 184 -10.86 -7.05 -2.45
N GLU A 185 -10.09 -6.68 -3.47
CA GLU A 185 -8.83 -5.96 -3.35
C GLU A 185 -9.00 -4.62 -2.64
N ILE A 186 -10.15 -3.96 -2.78
CA ILE A 186 -10.43 -2.68 -2.13
C ILE A 186 -10.59 -2.85 -0.61
N TYR A 187 -11.32 -3.88 -0.18
CA TYR A 187 -11.45 -4.18 1.26
C TYR A 187 -10.12 -4.56 1.88
N PHE A 188 -9.37 -5.44 1.24
CA PHE A 188 -8.05 -5.84 1.74
C PHE A 188 -7.10 -4.64 1.78
N MET A 189 -7.11 -3.77 0.77
CA MET A 189 -6.32 -2.53 0.76
C MET A 189 -6.62 -1.65 1.99
N VAL A 190 -7.89 -1.49 2.35
CA VAL A 190 -8.28 -0.73 3.56
C VAL A 190 -7.86 -1.47 4.83
N ILE A 191 -8.12 -2.77 4.93
CA ILE A 191 -7.71 -3.58 6.10
C ILE A 191 -6.20 -3.46 6.34
N TYR A 192 -5.38 -3.63 5.31
CA TYR A 192 -3.92 -3.52 5.44
C TYR A 192 -3.51 -2.10 5.83
N ALA A 193 -4.14 -1.07 5.28
CA ALA A 193 -3.87 0.31 5.68
C ALA A 193 -4.20 0.58 7.16
N LEU A 194 -5.31 0.03 7.67
CA LEU A 194 -5.66 0.12 9.09
C LEU A 194 -4.63 -0.60 9.97
N VAL A 195 -4.15 -1.77 9.55
CA VAL A 195 -3.16 -2.57 10.27
C VAL A 195 -1.84 -1.81 10.46
N VAL A 196 -1.39 -1.10 9.43
CA VAL A 196 -0.09 -0.41 9.41
C VAL A 196 -0.15 1.08 9.74
N SER A 197 -1.36 1.61 9.98
CA SER A 197 -1.63 3.02 10.21
C SER A 197 -0.76 3.58 11.35
N PRO A 198 -0.08 4.73 11.13
CA PRO A 198 0.62 5.46 12.19
C PRO A 198 -0.30 5.90 13.34
N GLU A 199 -1.60 6.04 13.09
CA GLU A 199 -2.60 6.44 14.10
C GLU A 199 -2.62 5.52 15.33
N PHE A 200 -2.25 4.25 15.16
CA PHE A 200 -2.26 3.25 16.23
C PHE A 200 -0.85 2.95 16.77
N ARG A 201 0.14 3.76 16.42
CA ARG A 201 1.50 3.64 16.96
C ARG A 201 1.60 4.42 18.28
N PRO A 202 2.34 3.93 19.28
CA PRO A 202 2.64 4.72 20.46
C PRO A 202 3.40 6.00 20.05
N LEU A 203 3.08 7.14 20.68
CA LEU A 203 3.77 8.40 20.45
C LEU A 203 5.08 8.43 21.25
N GLY A 204 6.21 8.67 20.58
CA GLY A 204 7.52 8.80 21.23
C GLY A 204 8.03 7.51 21.87
N SER A 205 8.77 7.65 22.98
CA SER A 205 9.33 6.54 23.76
C SER A 205 8.34 5.89 24.73
N ASP A 206 7.07 6.32 24.70
CA ASP A 206 6.06 5.91 25.68
C ASP A 206 5.44 4.56 25.29
N HIS A 207 6.25 3.50 25.42
CA HIS A 207 5.85 2.11 25.22
C HIS A 207 5.08 1.54 26.42
N CYS A 208 4.30 2.36 27.13
CA CYS A 208 3.47 1.89 28.21
C CYS A 208 2.51 0.80 27.70
N GLN A 209 2.53 -0.36 28.36
CA GLN A 209 1.75 -1.54 27.99
C GLN A 209 0.24 -1.22 27.82
N LYS A 210 -0.29 -0.31 28.66
CA LYS A 210 -1.69 0.13 28.59
C LYS A 210 -2.00 0.86 27.27
N THR A 211 -1.14 1.78 26.86
CA THR A 211 -1.28 2.55 25.61
C THR A 211 -1.18 1.64 24.40
N GLN A 212 -0.23 0.71 24.40
CA GLN A 212 -0.09 -0.29 23.34
C GLN A 212 -1.33 -1.18 23.21
N PHE A 213 -1.87 -1.67 24.33
CA PHE A 213 -3.06 -2.51 24.32
C PHE A 213 -4.31 -1.74 23.87
N ALA A 214 -4.46 -0.47 24.30
CA ALA A 214 -5.54 0.40 23.87
C ALA A 214 -5.50 0.64 22.34
N ASN A 215 -4.34 1.03 21.81
CA ASN A 215 -4.16 1.27 20.38
C ASN A 215 -4.40 0.00 19.55
N THR A 216 -3.89 -1.14 20.02
CA THR A 216 -4.12 -2.45 19.36
C THR A 216 -5.61 -2.81 19.37
N THR A 217 -6.31 -2.57 20.48
CA THR A 217 -7.75 -2.80 20.58
C THR A 217 -8.54 -1.92 19.62
N ILE A 218 -8.22 -0.63 19.53
CA ILE A 218 -8.85 0.30 18.60
C ILE A 218 -8.62 -0.17 17.15
N ARG A 219 -7.39 -0.53 16.80
CA ARG A 219 -7.04 -1.03 15.47
C ARG A 219 -7.80 -2.30 15.10
N ILE A 220 -7.86 -3.28 16.00
CA ILE A 220 -8.64 -4.52 15.80
C ILE A 220 -10.11 -4.17 15.57
N LYS A 221 -10.69 -3.26 16.39
CA LYS A 221 -12.07 -2.82 16.21
C LYS A 221 -12.30 -2.22 14.82
N LYS A 222 -11.39 -1.37 14.34
CA LYS A 222 -11.47 -0.79 12.98
C LYS A 222 -11.36 -1.83 11.87
N VAL A 223 -10.46 -2.80 12.01
CA VAL A 223 -10.39 -3.92 11.05
C VAL A 223 -11.68 -4.72 11.05
N LEU A 224 -12.23 -5.05 12.23
CA LEU A 224 -13.50 -5.78 12.35
C LEU A 224 -14.70 -4.99 11.80
N GLU A 225 -14.70 -3.66 11.88
CA GLU A 225 -15.70 -2.82 11.20
C GLU A 225 -15.71 -3.12 9.69
N VAL A 226 -14.53 -3.20 9.05
CA VAL A 226 -14.43 -3.54 7.62
C VAL A 226 -14.83 -5.00 7.36
N VAL A 227 -14.46 -5.94 8.22
CA VAL A 227 -14.88 -7.35 8.08
C VAL A 227 -16.40 -7.49 8.12
N LYS A 228 -17.08 -6.72 8.97
CA LYS A 228 -18.55 -6.67 8.99
C LYS A 228 -19.13 -6.16 7.67
N LEU A 229 -18.50 -5.15 7.05
CA LEU A 229 -18.92 -4.66 5.73
C LEU A 229 -18.80 -5.75 4.66
N ILE A 230 -17.73 -6.54 4.68
CA ILE A 230 -17.53 -7.68 3.77
C ILE A 230 -18.61 -8.75 4.01
N ASN A 231 -18.87 -9.10 5.27
CA ASN A 231 -19.83 -10.16 5.60
C ASN A 231 -21.28 -9.81 5.20
N ASN A 232 -21.60 -8.52 5.09
CA ASN A 232 -22.90 -8.06 4.61
C ASN A 232 -23.03 -8.13 3.07
N GLU A 233 -21.97 -8.50 2.34
CA GLU A 233 -22.01 -8.64 0.88
C GLU A 233 -22.39 -10.07 0.46
N ILE A 234 -23.52 -10.18 -0.24
CA ILE A 234 -24.17 -11.46 -0.57
C ILE A 234 -23.33 -12.38 -1.48
N ASN A 235 -22.36 -11.83 -2.23
CA ASN A 235 -21.60 -12.55 -3.26
C ASN A 235 -20.07 -12.45 -3.09
N PHE A 236 -19.59 -12.36 -1.85
CA PHE A 236 -18.17 -12.15 -1.59
C PHE A 236 -17.43 -13.45 -1.27
N ASP A 237 -16.62 -13.95 -2.22
CA ASP A 237 -15.68 -15.04 -1.96
C ASP A 237 -14.44 -14.49 -1.23
N ILE A 238 -14.42 -14.64 0.10
CA ILE A 238 -13.32 -14.15 0.93
C ILE A 238 -12.17 -15.14 0.86
N ASN A 239 -10.98 -14.66 0.46
CA ASN A 239 -9.74 -15.37 0.77
C ASN A 239 -9.51 -15.38 2.29
N LYS A 240 -9.97 -16.45 2.94
CA LYS A 240 -9.91 -16.64 4.40
C LYS A 240 -8.48 -16.56 4.93
N GLU A 241 -7.52 -17.14 4.22
CA GLU A 241 -6.10 -17.08 4.61
C GLU A 241 -5.60 -15.64 4.72
N LYS A 242 -5.83 -14.81 3.70
CA LYS A 242 -5.47 -13.39 3.71
C LYS A 242 -6.19 -12.61 4.81
N LEU A 243 -7.46 -12.92 5.08
CA LEU A 243 -8.23 -12.27 6.13
C LEU A 243 -7.67 -12.58 7.51
N PHE A 244 -7.42 -13.85 7.82
CA PHE A 244 -6.86 -14.27 9.11
C PHE A 244 -5.44 -13.76 9.30
N HIS A 245 -4.63 -13.72 8.24
CA HIS A 245 -3.31 -13.07 8.28
C HIS A 245 -3.45 -11.59 8.65
N ALA A 246 -4.36 -10.85 8.03
CA ALA A 246 -4.56 -9.44 8.35
C ALA A 246 -5.10 -9.21 9.78
N LEU A 247 -6.00 -10.07 10.26
CA LEU A 247 -6.48 -10.04 11.65
C LEU A 247 -5.33 -10.32 12.63
N TYR A 248 -4.47 -11.30 12.35
CA TYR A 248 -3.30 -11.59 13.17
C TYR A 248 -2.36 -10.38 13.23
N LEU A 249 -2.07 -9.77 12.08
CA LEU A 249 -1.29 -8.53 12.02
C LEU A 249 -1.93 -7.40 12.84
N ALA A 250 -3.25 -7.28 12.85
CA ALA A 250 -3.96 -6.28 13.66
C ALA A 250 -3.77 -6.49 15.18
N CYS A 251 -3.44 -7.71 15.62
CA CYS A 251 -3.07 -8.04 17.00
C CYS A 251 -1.58 -7.84 17.32
N CYS A 252 -0.73 -7.72 16.31
CA CYS A 252 0.71 -7.56 16.47
C CYS A 252 1.06 -6.12 16.87
N PRO A 253 2.06 -5.88 17.72
CA PRO A 253 2.44 -4.50 18.06
C PRO A 253 2.77 -3.68 16.81
N SER A 254 2.27 -2.44 16.74
CA SER A 254 2.41 -1.55 15.56
C SER A 254 3.82 -0.98 15.48
N ILE A 255 4.76 -1.80 15.04
CA ILE A 255 6.18 -1.45 15.00
C ILE A 255 6.68 -1.61 13.58
N THR A 256 7.38 -0.59 13.11
CA THR A 256 8.00 -0.54 11.78
C THR A 256 8.86 -1.78 11.53
N GLU A 257 9.61 -2.26 12.53
CA GLU A 257 10.43 -3.48 12.43
C GLU A 257 9.61 -4.75 12.08
N VAL A 258 8.47 -4.98 12.72
CA VAL A 258 7.62 -6.15 12.44
C VAL A 258 7.04 -6.09 11.01
N LEU A 259 6.75 -4.87 10.54
CA LEU A 259 6.22 -4.63 9.19
C LEU A 259 7.29 -4.75 8.09
N GLU A 260 8.53 -4.33 8.38
CA GLU A 260 9.65 -4.47 7.43
C GLU A 260 10.08 -5.93 7.22
N TYR A 261 10.06 -6.75 8.28
CA TYR A 261 10.43 -8.17 8.19
C TYR A 261 9.37 -9.03 7.48
N THR A 262 8.13 -8.55 7.43
CA THR A 262 7.01 -9.26 6.79
C THR A 262 6.80 -8.87 5.33
N THR A 263 7.34 -7.71 4.92
CA THR A 263 7.22 -7.18 3.55
C THR A 263 8.48 -7.36 2.71
N ASN A 264 9.67 -7.43 3.32
CA ASN A 264 10.92 -7.67 2.59
C ASN A 264 11.32 -9.16 2.60
N PRO A 265 11.76 -9.72 1.46
CA PRO A 265 12.10 -11.14 1.37
C PRO A 265 13.25 -11.54 2.30
N ILE A 266 14.22 -10.65 2.51
CA ILE A 266 15.30 -10.73 3.51
C ILE A 266 15.75 -9.28 3.79
N PRO A 267 15.42 -8.65 4.94
CA PRO A 267 15.99 -7.34 5.23
C PRO A 267 17.53 -7.45 5.32
N PRO A 268 18.29 -6.45 4.82
CA PRO A 268 19.74 -6.45 4.99
C PRO A 268 20.14 -6.58 6.47
N LEU A 269 21.34 -7.09 6.72
CA LEU A 269 21.98 -7.27 8.04
C LEU A 269 22.31 -5.92 8.73
N ALA A 270 21.40 -4.95 8.70
CA ALA A 270 21.57 -3.72 9.45
C ALA A 270 21.27 -3.99 10.93
N ASP A 271 22.14 -3.46 11.81
CA ASP A 271 22.12 -3.53 13.28
C ASP A 271 20.84 -2.97 13.91
N LYS A 272 19.68 -3.55 13.63
CA LYS A 272 18.44 -3.23 14.33
C LYS A 272 18.41 -4.04 15.61
N ASN A 273 18.54 -3.35 16.75
CA ASN A 273 18.32 -3.95 18.05
C ASN A 273 16.85 -4.39 18.16
N PHE A 274 16.59 -5.68 18.01
CA PHE A 274 15.24 -6.26 18.14
C PHE A 274 14.77 -6.42 19.59
N ASN A 275 15.61 -6.05 20.55
CA ASN A 275 15.37 -6.32 21.96
C ASN A 275 14.50 -5.22 22.60
N ASN A 276 13.27 -5.08 22.10
CA ASN A 276 12.27 -4.23 22.72
C ASN A 276 11.55 -5.03 23.81
N ALA A 277 12.16 -5.14 25.00
CA ALA A 277 11.63 -5.88 26.15
C ALA A 277 10.21 -5.46 26.59
N ASN A 278 9.70 -4.35 26.06
CA ASN A 278 8.40 -3.77 26.41
C ASN A 278 7.26 -4.16 25.46
N LEU A 279 7.52 -4.95 24.41
CA LEU A 279 6.47 -5.30 23.45
C LEU A 279 5.61 -6.46 23.92
N ILE A 280 4.30 -6.23 23.90
CA ILE A 280 3.30 -7.24 24.22
C ILE A 280 2.52 -7.62 22.97
N LEU A 281 2.50 -8.92 22.68
CA LEU A 281 1.55 -9.48 21.73
C LEU A 281 0.16 -9.53 22.35
N ASP A 282 -0.83 -9.01 21.64
CA ASP A 282 -2.21 -9.10 22.10
C ASP A 282 -2.67 -10.57 22.17
N PRO A 283 -3.26 -11.04 23.30
CA PRO A 283 -3.67 -12.44 23.45
C PRO A 283 -4.64 -12.93 22.37
N ARG A 284 -5.40 -12.04 21.74
CA ARG A 284 -6.30 -12.39 20.64
C ARG A 284 -5.55 -12.92 19.41
N ALA A 285 -4.24 -12.66 19.28
CA ALA A 285 -3.41 -13.28 18.24
C ALA A 285 -3.45 -14.82 18.34
N PHE A 286 -3.40 -15.36 19.56
CA PHE A 286 -3.49 -16.81 19.78
C PHE A 286 -4.88 -17.37 19.47
N LEU A 287 -5.93 -16.62 19.82
CA LEU A 287 -7.30 -16.98 19.45
C LEU A 287 -7.48 -17.07 17.93
N ILE A 288 -6.86 -16.15 17.17
CA ILE A 288 -6.89 -16.19 15.71
C ILE A 288 -6.24 -17.46 15.17
N GLU A 289 -5.10 -17.88 15.74
CA GLU A 289 -4.45 -19.15 15.38
C GLU A 289 -5.34 -20.36 15.70
N ASP A 290 -5.94 -20.39 16.88
CA ASP A 290 -6.86 -21.46 17.28
C ASP A 290 -8.05 -21.56 16.32
N LEU A 291 -8.61 -20.42 15.90
CA LEU A 291 -9.67 -20.35 14.89
C LEU A 291 -9.20 -20.84 13.51
N MET A 292 -7.97 -20.52 13.10
CA MET A 292 -7.42 -21.04 11.84
C MET A 292 -7.33 -22.57 11.88
N ILE A 293 -6.86 -23.15 12.99
CA ILE A 293 -6.81 -24.61 13.18
C ILE A 293 -8.21 -25.21 13.13
N LEU A 294 -9.15 -24.65 13.91
CA LEU A 294 -10.53 -25.11 13.99
C LEU A 294 -11.21 -25.13 12.61
N HIS A 295 -10.99 -24.08 11.82
CA HIS A 295 -11.55 -23.94 10.48
C HIS A 295 -10.68 -24.53 9.36
N LYS A 296 -9.60 -25.26 9.71
CA LYS A 296 -8.67 -25.89 8.76
C LYS A 296 -8.11 -24.91 7.73
N ILE A 297 -7.87 -23.67 8.14
CA ILE A 297 -7.23 -22.64 7.30
C ILE A 297 -5.73 -22.92 7.32
N PRO A 298 -5.09 -23.18 6.17
CA PRO A 298 -3.67 -23.50 6.12
C PRO A 298 -2.83 -22.30 6.55
N TYR A 299 -1.72 -22.57 7.24
CA TYR A 299 -0.69 -21.56 7.49
C TYR A 299 0.18 -21.43 6.26
N SER A 300 0.10 -20.31 5.56
CA SER A 300 1.05 -20.04 4.50
C SER A 300 2.42 -19.72 5.06
N PHE A 301 3.43 -19.89 4.21
CA PHE A 301 4.80 -19.52 4.53
C PHE A 301 4.95 -18.07 5.00
N LYS A 302 4.18 -17.15 4.42
CA LYS A 302 4.16 -15.74 4.82
C LYS A 302 3.62 -15.57 6.25
N PHE A 303 2.55 -16.30 6.58
CA PHE A 303 2.00 -16.29 7.93
C PHE A 303 2.98 -16.87 8.96
N GLU A 304 3.66 -17.97 8.62
CA GLU A 304 4.70 -18.56 9.48
C GLU A 304 5.85 -17.59 9.75
N LYS A 305 6.37 -16.92 8.70
CA LYS A 305 7.39 -15.87 8.85
C LYS A 305 6.94 -14.76 9.81
N LEU A 306 5.73 -14.25 9.63
CA LEU A 306 5.15 -13.25 10.52
C LEU A 306 5.09 -13.76 11.96
N ARG A 307 4.55 -14.97 12.16
CA ARG A 307 4.37 -15.58 13.48
C ARG A 307 5.67 -15.66 14.25
N PHE A 308 6.75 -16.18 13.65
CA PHE A 308 8.05 -16.26 14.32
C PHE A 308 8.68 -14.89 14.54
N THR A 309 8.55 -13.97 13.59
CA THR A 309 9.03 -12.58 13.73
C THR A 309 8.40 -11.90 14.95
N VAL A 310 7.08 -12.02 15.11
CA VAL A 310 6.34 -11.43 16.21
C VAL A 310 6.68 -12.08 17.55
N LEU A 311 6.76 -13.42 17.60
CA LEU A 311 7.14 -14.13 18.82
C LEU A 311 8.54 -13.75 19.29
N ALA A 312 9.51 -13.65 18.38
CA ALA A 312 10.86 -13.19 18.69
C ALA A 312 10.86 -11.73 19.17
N SER A 313 10.14 -10.85 18.47
CA SER A 313 10.05 -9.42 18.81
C SER A 313 9.43 -9.18 20.19
N CYS A 314 8.44 -9.97 20.57
CA CYS A 314 7.79 -9.91 21.89
C CYS A 314 8.49 -10.76 22.96
N ASN A 315 9.70 -11.29 22.69
CA ASN A 315 10.49 -12.11 23.62
C ASN A 315 9.76 -13.39 24.11
N LEU A 316 8.83 -13.94 23.30
CA LEU A 316 8.01 -15.12 23.61
C LEU A 316 8.71 -16.43 23.22
N TRP A 317 9.95 -16.62 23.66
CA TRP A 317 10.83 -17.71 23.21
C TRP A 317 10.31 -19.11 23.55
N ASN A 318 9.61 -19.28 24.66
CA ASN A 318 9.04 -20.59 25.03
C ASN A 318 8.01 -21.05 23.99
N VAL A 319 7.15 -20.13 23.54
CA VAL A 319 6.15 -20.39 22.50
C VAL A 319 6.82 -20.54 21.14
N PHE A 320 7.82 -19.70 20.85
CA PHE A 320 8.65 -19.76 19.64
C PHE A 320 9.23 -21.16 19.45
N TRP A 321 9.96 -21.68 20.44
CA TRP A 321 10.64 -22.98 20.29
C TRP A 321 9.68 -24.16 20.24
N LYS A 322 8.60 -24.12 21.03
CA LYS A 322 7.55 -25.15 20.96
C LYS A 322 7.01 -25.25 19.52
N ARG A 323 6.65 -24.12 18.92
CA ARG A 323 6.12 -24.07 17.55
C ARG A 323 7.15 -24.47 16.51
N PHE A 324 8.39 -24.01 16.65
CA PHE A 324 9.45 -24.37 15.70
C PHE A 324 9.69 -25.88 15.69
N LYS A 325 9.70 -26.53 16.86
CA LYS A 325 9.80 -27.99 16.98
C LYS A 325 8.58 -28.70 16.37
N ASP A 326 7.37 -28.26 16.68
CA ASP A 326 6.15 -28.87 16.10
C ASP A 326 6.15 -28.76 14.57
N LEU A 327 6.65 -27.64 14.05
CA LEU A 327 6.73 -27.34 12.64
C LEU A 327 7.81 -28.15 11.92
N SER A 328 8.99 -28.32 12.52
CA SER A 328 10.08 -29.12 11.95
C SER A 328 9.74 -30.61 11.84
N MET A 329 8.85 -31.10 12.70
CA MET A 329 8.40 -32.49 12.70
C MET A 329 7.28 -32.77 11.67
N ARG A 330 6.51 -31.76 11.25
CA ARG A 330 5.33 -31.92 10.36
C ARG A 330 5.63 -31.71 8.88
N GLU A 331 6.58 -30.85 8.55
CA GLU A 331 6.87 -30.45 7.16
C GLU A 331 8.39 -30.44 6.92
N PRO A 332 8.97 -31.55 6.41
CA PRO A 332 10.42 -31.68 6.22
C PRO A 332 10.99 -30.85 5.04
N GLN A 333 10.18 -30.01 4.37
CA GLN A 333 10.65 -29.14 3.28
C GLN A 333 10.38 -27.68 3.63
N LYS A 334 11.31 -27.06 4.36
CA LYS A 334 11.33 -25.60 4.51
C LYS A 334 12.54 -25.04 3.80
N ASP A 335 12.24 -24.09 2.92
CA ASP A 335 13.17 -23.22 2.24
C ASP A 335 14.30 -22.79 3.19
N GLU A 336 15.55 -22.90 2.74
CA GLU A 336 16.77 -22.43 3.41
C GLU A 336 16.57 -21.02 4.01
N ASN A 337 15.84 -20.16 3.28
CA ASN A 337 15.52 -18.80 3.70
C ASN A 337 14.73 -18.73 5.01
N PHE A 338 13.94 -19.76 5.32
CA PHE A 338 13.20 -19.84 6.58
C PHE A 338 14.13 -20.08 7.76
N TYR A 339 15.06 -21.03 7.65
CA TYR A 339 16.04 -21.27 8.70
C TYR A 339 16.96 -20.07 8.88
N ILE A 340 17.40 -19.45 7.78
CA ILE A 340 18.14 -18.18 7.81
C ILE A 340 17.36 -17.12 8.59
N LEU A 341 16.06 -16.95 8.33
CA LEU A 341 15.22 -16.02 9.09
C LEU A 341 15.18 -16.37 10.59
N ILE A 342 14.96 -17.63 10.96
CA ILE A 342 14.90 -18.06 12.35
C ILE A 342 16.20 -17.74 13.09
N PHE A 343 17.34 -18.11 12.52
CA PHE A 343 18.65 -17.83 13.11
C PHE A 343 18.97 -16.33 13.14
N LYS A 344 18.54 -15.57 12.12
CA LYS A 344 18.64 -14.12 12.11
C LYS A 344 17.83 -13.49 13.26
N LEU A 345 16.58 -13.89 13.45
CA LEU A 345 15.73 -13.38 14.54
C LEU A 345 16.37 -13.62 15.92
N ILE A 346 17.01 -14.77 16.10
CA ILE A 346 17.72 -15.10 17.34
C ILE A 346 18.97 -14.22 17.51
N ASN A 347 19.74 -14.03 16.45
CA ASN A 347 20.92 -13.16 16.45
C ASN A 347 20.54 -11.72 16.80
N ASP A 348 19.54 -11.18 16.09
CA ASP A 348 19.06 -9.80 16.22
C ASP A 348 18.48 -9.53 17.61
N SER A 349 17.93 -10.56 18.28
CA SER A 349 17.43 -10.46 19.65
C SER A 349 18.51 -10.17 20.70
N LYS A 350 19.79 -10.47 20.38
CA LYS A 350 20.93 -10.42 21.31
C LYS A 350 20.71 -11.21 22.61
N ASN A 351 19.77 -12.16 22.61
CA ASN A 351 19.46 -13.00 23.77
C ASN A 351 20.39 -14.21 23.82
N ARG A 352 21.46 -14.11 24.63
CA ARG A 352 22.50 -15.14 24.77
C ARG A 352 21.95 -16.55 25.07
N LYS A 353 20.90 -16.66 25.89
CA LYS A 353 20.28 -17.95 26.22
C LYS A 353 19.69 -18.61 24.97
N GLN A 354 19.06 -17.82 24.11
CA GLN A 354 18.43 -18.30 22.89
C GLN A 354 19.47 -18.61 21.81
N THR A 355 20.51 -17.78 21.69
CA THR A 355 21.69 -18.07 20.85
C THR A 355 22.31 -19.41 21.23
N GLN A 356 22.53 -19.64 22.53
CA GLN A 356 23.12 -20.88 23.03
C GLN A 356 22.23 -22.08 22.74
N PHE A 357 20.92 -21.99 23.04
CA PHE A 357 19.96 -23.05 22.77
C PHE A 357 19.88 -23.37 21.26
N ALA A 358 19.86 -22.35 20.41
CA ALA A 358 19.83 -22.50 18.97
C ALA A 358 21.06 -23.26 18.45
N LEU A 359 22.27 -22.89 18.89
CA LEU A 359 23.52 -23.51 18.44
C LEU A 359 23.75 -24.92 19.02
N GLN A 360 23.38 -25.15 20.28
CA GLN A 360 23.70 -26.40 20.97
C GLN A 360 22.62 -27.48 20.83
N VAL A 361 21.36 -27.08 20.67
CA VAL A 361 20.23 -28.02 20.66
C VAL A 361 19.58 -28.07 19.29
N MET A 362 19.20 -26.91 18.75
CA MET A 362 18.37 -26.90 17.54
C MET A 362 19.17 -27.11 16.26
N TRP A 363 20.35 -26.51 16.14
CA TRP A 363 21.20 -26.64 14.96
C TRP A 363 21.60 -28.10 14.66
N PRO A 364 22.07 -28.89 15.64
CA PRO A 364 22.33 -30.32 15.42
C PRO A 364 21.09 -31.09 14.96
N LEU A 365 19.93 -30.87 15.60
CA LEU A 365 18.67 -31.52 15.23
C LEU A 365 18.26 -31.21 13.78
N ILE A 366 18.42 -29.96 13.35
CA ILE A 366 18.13 -29.53 11.97
C ILE A 366 19.09 -30.22 10.99
N CYS A 367 20.38 -30.28 11.31
CA CYS A 367 21.39 -30.94 10.47
C CYS A 367 21.10 -32.44 10.31
N GLU A 368 20.73 -33.12 11.41
CA GLU A 368 20.37 -34.53 11.41
C GLU A 368 19.08 -34.80 10.62
N GLN A 369 18.04 -33.98 10.81
CA GLN A 369 16.72 -34.19 10.21
C GLN A 369 16.70 -33.92 8.72
N LEU A 370 17.38 -32.87 8.26
CA LEU A 370 17.24 -32.41 6.88
C LEU A 370 18.26 -33.03 5.92
N LYS A 371 19.29 -33.72 6.44
CA LYS A 371 20.43 -34.22 5.62
C LYS A 371 20.97 -33.16 4.64
N ILE A 372 20.85 -31.87 5.00
CA ILE A 372 21.13 -30.74 4.12
C ILE A 372 22.64 -30.57 4.01
N ASN A 373 23.14 -30.46 2.77
CA ASN A 373 24.43 -29.86 2.51
C ASN A 373 24.35 -28.39 2.94
N VAL A 374 24.89 -28.08 4.12
CA VAL A 374 24.86 -26.73 4.68
C VAL A 374 25.45 -25.75 3.66
N THR A 375 24.67 -24.77 3.23
CA THR A 375 25.11 -23.79 2.24
C THR A 375 26.04 -22.75 2.90
N PRO A 376 26.90 -22.07 2.10
CA PRO A 376 27.72 -20.98 2.61
C PRO A 376 26.91 -19.85 3.28
N LYS A 377 25.69 -19.57 2.80
CA LYS A 377 24.81 -18.53 3.38
C LYS A 377 24.32 -18.91 4.77
N MET A 378 23.96 -20.17 4.97
CA MET A 378 23.53 -20.66 6.27
C MET A 378 24.70 -20.71 7.25
N MET A 379 25.90 -21.09 6.78
CA MET A 379 27.13 -21.02 7.58
C MET A 379 27.47 -19.59 8.02
N ASP A 380 27.37 -18.60 7.14
CA ASP A 380 27.63 -17.18 7.48
C ASP A 380 26.75 -16.70 8.66
N VAL A 381 25.46 -17.06 8.66
CA VAL A 381 24.54 -16.70 9.76
C VAL A 381 24.89 -17.45 11.05
N ILE A 382 25.24 -18.73 10.94
CA ILE A 382 25.63 -19.56 12.09
C ILE A 382 26.96 -19.09 12.68
N ASP A 383 27.92 -18.67 11.86
CA ASP A 383 29.21 -18.17 12.32
C ASP A 383 29.04 -16.80 13.00
N LYS A 384 28.19 -15.91 12.49
CA LYS A 384 27.79 -14.67 13.20
C LYS A 384 27.17 -14.96 14.58
N LEU A 385 26.34 -16.00 14.69
CA LEU A 385 25.79 -16.43 15.97
C LEU A 385 26.88 -16.95 16.94
N LYS A 386 27.92 -17.62 16.42
CA LYS A 386 29.07 -18.08 17.21
C LYS A 386 29.96 -16.92 17.64
N ASP A 387 30.12 -15.88 16.82
CA ASP A 387 30.92 -14.70 17.17
C ASP A 387 30.34 -13.97 18.39
N HIS A 388 29.01 -13.90 18.50
CA HIS A 388 28.33 -13.43 19.71
C HIS A 388 28.59 -14.27 20.96
N LYS A 389 28.92 -15.56 20.80
CA LYS A 389 29.36 -16.46 21.87
C LYS A 389 30.84 -16.26 22.22
N SER A 390 31.63 -15.73 21.29
CA SER A 390 33.08 -15.49 21.42
C SER A 390 33.45 -14.15 22.06
N LEU A 391 32.48 -13.25 22.30
CA LEU A 391 32.61 -12.11 23.21
C LEU A 391 32.76 -12.62 24.66
N LYS A 392 33.93 -13.20 24.90
CA LYS A 392 34.45 -13.74 26.14
C LYS A 392 34.73 -12.62 27.13
N SER A 393 34.32 -12.86 28.37
CA SER A 393 35.08 -12.53 29.59
C SER A 393 35.82 -11.19 29.62
N ILE A 394 35.07 -10.12 29.90
CA ILE A 394 35.53 -9.07 30.82
C ILE A 394 34.50 -8.99 31.94
#